data_AF-A0A7X7VWZ8-F1
#
_entry.id   AF-A0A7X7VWZ8-F1
#
_cell.length_a   1.000
_cell.length_b   1.000
_cell.length_c   1.000
_cell.angle_alpha   90.00
_cell.angle_beta   90.00
_cell.angle_gamma   90.00
#
_symmetry.space_group_name_H-M   'P 1'
#
loop_
_entity.id
_entity.type
_entity.pdbx_description
1 polymer ?
#
loop_
_entity_poly.entity_id
_entity_poly.type
_entity_poly.pdbx_seq_one_letter_code
_entity_poly.pdbx_strand_id
1 'polypeptide(L)'
;MKWIRWTMLLLVLIIAGSAAAAFYFVFMGGRTIPMPAVEGMISSQAVETLQKAGLLVRVDQVTSQLPAGTVVSQWPGASEKVAKGRLVTLKVSRGGEKKPLPDVRGMEFNEAKAKLAEAGFQVGDVLRIADPGKPAGSILAQSPAAPAMVGPETRIDLLLSRGTGSEGNAVAVPDVVGQQESAARALLEAAGLGVEIRYLVSRETAPGIVVSTTPKTGASVPAGSRVALTVATPPNASQAKAPSPSIEEDPEAPPKPRAVEKKQENAAGTPEPPTRKVSQEPEQKPALEQAVTPKKEPSAAASPASAKEEETRHTAKVRYQVPPLSRPLSLRIEVVDPEGTRTVLEREVRGGESIAVNVPYVREAAVTVYLGGEFVWQDRYRP
;
A
#
# COMPACT_ATOMS: atom_id res chain seq x y z
N MET A 1 -86.81 -44.48 -24.17
CA MET A 1 -85.70 -43.86 -24.94
C MET A 1 -85.51 -42.35 -24.71
N LYS A 2 -86.52 -41.46 -24.86
CA LYS A 2 -86.31 -39.99 -24.73
C LYS A 2 -85.63 -39.57 -23.40
N TRP A 3 -86.04 -40.16 -22.28
CA TRP A 3 -85.49 -39.87 -20.94
C TRP A 3 -83.98 -40.16 -20.81
N ILE A 4 -83.48 -41.25 -21.41
CA ILE A 4 -82.05 -41.63 -21.40
C ILE A 4 -81.18 -40.56 -22.09
N ARG A 5 -81.69 -39.92 -23.15
CA ARG A 5 -80.96 -38.83 -23.82
C ARG A 5 -80.86 -37.58 -22.94
N TRP A 6 -81.89 -37.30 -22.13
CA TRP A 6 -81.89 -36.17 -21.20
C TRP A 6 -81.00 -36.41 -19.98
N THR A 7 -80.98 -37.63 -19.43
CA THR A 7 -80.06 -37.96 -18.30
C THR A 7 -78.60 -38.00 -18.75
N MET A 8 -78.29 -38.49 -19.95
CA MET A 8 -76.95 -38.37 -20.54
C MET A 8 -76.52 -36.91 -20.73
N LEU A 9 -77.41 -36.06 -21.26
CA LEU A 9 -77.10 -34.64 -21.46
C LEU A 9 -76.88 -33.91 -20.12
N LEU A 10 -77.69 -34.22 -19.09
CA LEU A 10 -77.49 -33.70 -17.73
C LEU A 10 -76.14 -34.14 -17.15
N LEU A 11 -75.77 -35.42 -17.29
CA LEU A 11 -74.50 -35.96 -16.79
C LEU A 11 -73.30 -35.26 -17.44
N VAL A 12 -73.32 -35.08 -18.77
CA VAL A 12 -72.28 -34.37 -19.51
C VAL A 12 -72.21 -32.89 -19.08
N LEU A 13 -73.36 -32.24 -18.85
CA LEU A 13 -73.39 -30.85 -18.36
C LEU A 13 -72.79 -30.72 -16.96
N ILE A 14 -73.04 -31.68 -16.06
CA ILE A 14 -72.45 -31.71 -14.71
C ILE A 14 -70.94 -31.94 -14.77
N ILE A 15 -70.46 -32.86 -15.62
CA ILE A 15 -69.02 -33.12 -15.80
C ILE A 15 -68.33 -31.89 -16.42
N ALA A 16 -68.90 -31.28 -17.45
CA ALA A 16 -68.38 -30.07 -18.08
C ALA A 16 -68.39 -28.87 -17.11
N GLY A 17 -69.46 -28.70 -16.33
CA GLY A 17 -69.57 -27.66 -15.30
C GLY A 17 -68.58 -27.86 -14.15
N SER A 18 -68.36 -29.11 -13.72
CA SER A 18 -67.36 -29.46 -12.71
C SER A 18 -65.93 -29.22 -13.22
N ALA A 19 -65.63 -29.61 -14.46
CA ALA A 19 -64.34 -29.36 -15.10
C ALA A 19 -64.09 -27.85 -15.29
N ALA A 20 -65.10 -27.09 -15.73
CA ALA A 20 -65.00 -25.64 -15.85
C ALA A 20 -64.85 -24.94 -14.49
N ALA A 21 -65.56 -25.40 -13.46
CA ALA A 21 -65.43 -24.88 -12.10
C ALA A 21 -64.06 -25.19 -11.49
N ALA A 22 -63.54 -26.41 -11.70
CA ALA A 22 -62.19 -26.79 -11.26
C ALA A 22 -61.10 -26.01 -12.00
N PHE A 23 -61.23 -25.87 -13.33
CA PHE A 23 -60.34 -25.03 -14.15
C PHE A 23 -60.36 -23.57 -13.67
N TYR A 24 -61.56 -23.00 -13.45
CA TYR A 24 -61.70 -21.67 -12.88
C TYR A 24 -61.07 -21.56 -11.48
N PHE A 25 -61.26 -22.55 -10.59
CA PHE A 25 -60.66 -22.51 -9.25
C PHE A 25 -59.14 -22.59 -9.27
N VAL A 26 -58.56 -23.37 -10.20
CA VAL A 26 -57.10 -23.54 -10.35
C VAL A 26 -56.44 -22.34 -11.04
N PHE A 27 -57.06 -21.76 -12.09
CA PHE A 27 -56.46 -20.69 -12.89
C PHE A 27 -56.93 -19.27 -12.52
N MET A 28 -58.10 -19.10 -11.90
CA MET A 28 -58.68 -17.80 -11.53
C MET A 28 -59.11 -17.68 -10.05
N GLY A 29 -59.41 -18.78 -9.36
CA GLY A 29 -59.92 -18.81 -7.98
C GLY A 29 -58.88 -18.66 -6.87
N GLY A 30 -57.63 -18.32 -7.21
CA GLY A 30 -56.55 -18.15 -6.24
C GLY A 30 -56.77 -16.94 -5.32
N ARG A 31 -56.46 -17.09 -4.02
CA ARG A 31 -56.39 -15.94 -3.10
C ARG A 31 -55.37 -14.94 -3.63
N THR A 32 -55.85 -13.73 -3.96
CA THR A 32 -55.00 -12.60 -4.33
C THR A 32 -54.39 -11.97 -3.09
N ILE A 33 -53.14 -11.53 -3.23
CA ILE A 33 -52.41 -10.77 -2.21
C ILE A 33 -51.96 -9.43 -2.80
N PRO A 34 -51.81 -8.37 -1.99
CA PRO A 34 -51.13 -7.17 -2.46
C PRO A 34 -49.65 -7.48 -2.72
N MET A 35 -49.13 -7.02 -3.86
CA MET A 35 -47.73 -7.15 -4.22
C MET A 35 -46.84 -6.37 -3.23
N PRO A 36 -45.84 -7.01 -2.58
CA PRO A 36 -44.84 -6.30 -1.79
C PRO A 36 -44.06 -5.28 -2.64
N ALA A 37 -43.78 -4.11 -2.08
CA ALA A 37 -42.83 -3.17 -2.65
C ALA A 37 -41.41 -3.64 -2.31
N VAL A 38 -40.61 -3.97 -3.34
CA VAL A 38 -39.21 -4.41 -3.21
C VAL A 38 -38.25 -3.62 -4.11
N GLU A 39 -38.73 -2.59 -4.81
CA GLU A 39 -37.87 -1.62 -5.51
C GLU A 39 -36.96 -0.89 -4.50
N GLY A 40 -35.71 -0.62 -4.89
CA GLY A 40 -34.69 -0.06 -3.99
C GLY A 40 -34.11 -1.04 -2.96
N MET A 41 -34.71 -2.22 -2.74
CA MET A 41 -34.16 -3.23 -1.83
C MET A 41 -32.94 -3.96 -2.45
N ILE A 42 -32.15 -4.60 -1.60
CA ILE A 42 -31.12 -5.56 -2.03
C ILE A 42 -31.83 -6.79 -2.62
N SER A 43 -31.35 -7.29 -3.76
CA SER A 43 -32.00 -8.38 -4.50
C SER A 43 -32.24 -9.66 -3.69
N SER A 44 -31.36 -9.99 -2.73
CA SER A 44 -31.57 -11.11 -1.78
C SER A 44 -32.79 -10.88 -0.86
N GLN A 45 -32.89 -9.70 -0.25
CA GLN A 45 -34.02 -9.29 0.61
C GLN A 45 -35.33 -9.20 -0.18
N ALA A 46 -35.26 -8.71 -1.43
CA ALA A 46 -36.38 -8.65 -2.35
C ALA A 46 -36.92 -10.05 -2.69
N VAL A 47 -36.03 -10.98 -3.07
CA VAL A 47 -36.38 -12.38 -3.35
C VAL A 47 -36.98 -13.05 -2.11
N GLU A 48 -36.38 -12.87 -0.93
CA GLU A 48 -36.88 -13.43 0.32
C GLU A 48 -38.27 -12.90 0.68
N THR A 49 -38.52 -11.60 0.49
CA THR A 49 -39.81 -10.94 0.75
C THR A 49 -40.92 -11.47 -0.18
N LEU A 50 -40.61 -11.61 -1.47
CA LEU A 50 -41.56 -12.18 -2.45
C LEU A 50 -41.80 -13.68 -2.23
N GLN A 51 -40.77 -14.45 -1.86
CA GLN A 51 -40.91 -15.87 -1.52
C GLN A 51 -41.74 -16.07 -0.25
N LYS A 52 -41.59 -15.23 0.78
CA LYS A 52 -42.44 -15.23 1.99
C LYS A 52 -43.90 -14.90 1.67
N ALA A 53 -44.15 -14.01 0.71
CA ALA A 53 -45.49 -13.78 0.17
C ALA A 53 -46.05 -14.99 -0.63
N GLY A 54 -45.18 -15.92 -1.03
CA GLY A 54 -45.52 -17.08 -1.85
C GLY A 54 -45.63 -16.75 -3.33
N LEU A 55 -44.79 -15.85 -3.81
CA LEU A 55 -44.63 -15.48 -5.22
C LEU A 55 -43.36 -16.13 -5.79
N LEU A 56 -43.36 -16.40 -7.10
CA LEU A 56 -42.18 -16.89 -7.81
C LEU A 56 -41.39 -15.68 -8.33
N VAL A 57 -40.06 -15.77 -8.38
CA VAL A 57 -39.20 -14.63 -8.76
C VAL A 57 -38.28 -14.99 -9.92
N ARG A 58 -38.24 -14.12 -10.94
CA ARG A 58 -37.20 -14.06 -11.97
C ARG A 58 -36.37 -12.80 -11.73
N VAL A 59 -35.05 -12.91 -11.88
CA VAL A 59 -34.13 -11.77 -11.78
C VAL A 59 -33.47 -11.55 -13.13
N ASP A 60 -33.77 -10.42 -13.76
CA ASP A 60 -33.13 -9.95 -14.99
C ASP A 60 -32.12 -8.86 -14.62
N GLN A 61 -30.89 -8.91 -15.11
CA GLN A 61 -29.84 -7.95 -14.78
C GLN A 61 -29.77 -6.78 -15.78
N VAL A 62 -29.78 -5.54 -15.29
CA VAL A 62 -29.75 -4.31 -16.10
C VAL A 62 -28.67 -3.33 -15.62
N THR A 63 -28.09 -2.56 -16.52
CA THR A 63 -27.20 -1.43 -16.17
C THR A 63 -28.04 -0.30 -15.57
N SER A 64 -27.62 0.27 -14.43
CA SER A 64 -28.34 1.37 -13.76
C SER A 64 -27.40 2.14 -12.84
N GLN A 65 -27.65 3.41 -12.58
CA GLN A 65 -26.85 4.21 -11.64
C GLN A 65 -26.98 3.72 -10.18
N LEU A 66 -28.00 2.92 -9.86
CA LEU A 66 -28.16 2.29 -8.54
C LEU A 66 -27.04 1.28 -8.25
N PRO A 67 -26.65 1.09 -6.98
CA PRO A 67 -25.63 0.11 -6.59
C PRO A 67 -25.87 -1.29 -7.15
N ALA A 68 -24.78 -2.02 -7.44
CA ALA A 68 -24.87 -3.38 -7.95
C ALA A 68 -25.58 -4.29 -6.93
N GLY A 69 -26.59 -5.04 -7.39
CA GLY A 69 -27.42 -5.90 -6.56
C GLY A 69 -28.72 -5.25 -6.05
N THR A 70 -28.94 -3.94 -6.23
CA THR A 70 -30.19 -3.24 -5.88
C THR A 70 -31.28 -3.47 -6.94
N VAL A 71 -32.54 -3.66 -6.52
CA VAL A 71 -33.70 -3.73 -7.43
C VAL A 71 -34.00 -2.35 -8.02
N VAL A 72 -33.95 -2.25 -9.35
CA VAL A 72 -34.25 -1.03 -10.13
C VAL A 72 -35.74 -0.90 -10.41
N SER A 73 -36.43 -2.01 -10.66
CA SER A 73 -37.89 -2.05 -10.83
C SER A 73 -38.44 -3.48 -10.70
N GLN A 74 -39.73 -3.58 -10.39
CA GLN A 74 -40.47 -4.85 -10.32
C GLN A 74 -41.66 -4.89 -11.28
N TRP A 75 -42.07 -6.09 -11.69
CA TRP A 75 -43.30 -6.32 -12.44
C TRP A 75 -43.93 -7.66 -12.07
N PRO A 76 -45.23 -7.75 -11.67
CA PRO A 76 -46.20 -6.66 -11.53
C PRO A 76 -45.87 -5.60 -10.46
N GLY A 77 -46.59 -4.48 -10.46
CA GLY A 77 -46.27 -3.28 -9.67
C GLY A 77 -46.55 -3.42 -8.18
N ALA A 78 -45.92 -2.58 -7.35
CA ALA A 78 -46.17 -2.56 -5.90
C ALA A 78 -47.66 -2.30 -5.57
N SER A 79 -48.16 -2.94 -4.52
CA SER A 79 -49.57 -2.92 -4.08
C SER A 79 -50.60 -3.50 -5.08
N GLU A 80 -50.20 -3.94 -6.27
CA GLU A 80 -51.08 -4.60 -7.25
C GLU A 80 -51.61 -5.94 -6.70
N LYS A 81 -52.86 -6.30 -7.00
CA LYS A 81 -53.48 -7.55 -6.53
C LYS A 81 -53.05 -8.73 -7.41
N VAL A 82 -52.08 -9.51 -6.94
CA VAL A 82 -51.54 -10.67 -7.66
C VAL A 82 -51.99 -11.98 -7.04
N ALA A 83 -52.23 -13.00 -7.87
CA ALA A 83 -52.51 -14.35 -7.39
C ALA A 83 -51.25 -14.96 -6.73
N LYS A 84 -51.43 -15.73 -5.64
CA LYS A 84 -50.32 -16.49 -5.04
C LYS A 84 -49.72 -17.46 -6.06
N GLY A 85 -48.40 -17.61 -6.08
CA GLY A 85 -47.66 -18.38 -7.08
C GLY A 85 -47.40 -17.66 -8.41
N ARG A 86 -47.86 -16.41 -8.58
CA ARG A 86 -47.53 -15.59 -9.76
C ARG A 86 -46.02 -15.34 -9.87
N LEU A 87 -45.50 -15.38 -11.09
CA LEU A 87 -44.13 -14.96 -11.41
C LEU A 87 -44.02 -13.43 -11.41
N VAL A 88 -43.05 -12.94 -10.64
CA VAL A 88 -42.60 -11.54 -10.56
C VAL A 88 -41.23 -11.43 -11.23
N THR A 89 -41.06 -10.46 -12.11
CA THR A 89 -39.77 -10.13 -12.72
C THR A 89 -39.17 -8.94 -11.99
N LEU A 90 -37.97 -9.10 -11.45
CA LEU A 90 -37.17 -8.03 -10.87
C LEU A 90 -36.04 -7.64 -11.84
N LYS A 91 -35.96 -6.36 -12.18
CA LYS A 91 -34.80 -5.78 -12.86
C LYS A 91 -33.79 -5.35 -11.80
N VAL A 92 -32.65 -6.03 -11.72
CA VAL A 92 -31.61 -5.78 -10.70
C VAL A 92 -30.41 -5.08 -11.33
N SER A 93 -29.89 -4.06 -10.65
CA SER A 93 -28.76 -3.26 -11.12
C SER A 93 -27.47 -4.09 -11.14
N ARG A 94 -26.71 -3.95 -12.23
CA ARG A 94 -25.31 -4.40 -12.34
C ARG A 94 -24.31 -3.35 -11.83
N GLY A 95 -24.81 -2.20 -11.35
CA GLY A 95 -24.08 -0.95 -11.27
C GLY A 95 -24.15 -0.18 -12.60
N GLY A 96 -23.54 1.01 -12.61
CA GLY A 96 -23.43 1.85 -13.80
C GLY A 96 -22.52 1.26 -14.86
N GLU A 97 -22.41 1.93 -16.01
CA GLU A 97 -21.45 1.55 -17.04
C GLU A 97 -20.03 1.61 -16.47
N LYS A 98 -19.25 0.54 -16.69
CA LYS A 98 -17.85 0.43 -16.27
C LYS A 98 -17.00 0.05 -17.47
N LYS A 99 -15.85 0.71 -17.60
CA LYS A 99 -14.86 0.49 -18.66
C LYS A 99 -13.57 -0.09 -18.07
N PRO A 100 -12.78 -0.86 -18.85
CA PRO A 100 -11.47 -1.33 -18.42
C PRO A 100 -10.51 -0.15 -18.27
N LEU A 101 -10.02 0.09 -17.05
CA LEU A 101 -8.97 1.07 -16.79
C LEU A 101 -7.63 0.53 -17.32
N PRO A 102 -7.00 1.16 -18.34
CA PRO A 102 -5.67 0.76 -18.78
C PRO A 102 -4.62 0.96 -17.68
N ASP A 103 -3.58 0.13 -17.71
CA ASP A 103 -2.35 0.37 -16.98
C ASP A 103 -1.48 1.38 -17.76
N VAL A 104 -1.01 2.41 -17.07
CA VAL A 104 -0.09 3.44 -17.57
C VAL A 104 1.19 3.56 -16.74
N ARG A 105 1.40 2.65 -15.77
CA ARG A 105 2.63 2.65 -14.97
C ARG A 105 3.84 2.35 -15.85
N GLY A 106 4.91 3.11 -15.63
CA GLY A 106 6.14 3.07 -16.43
C GLY A 106 6.09 3.87 -17.74
N MET A 107 4.92 4.35 -18.18
CA MET A 107 4.79 5.21 -19.37
C MET A 107 5.20 6.65 -19.07
N GLU A 108 5.48 7.42 -20.13
CA GLU A 108 5.65 8.88 -20.03
C GLU A 108 4.28 9.55 -19.80
N PHE A 109 4.25 10.69 -19.12
CA PHE A 109 3.01 11.38 -18.74
C PHE A 109 2.10 11.72 -19.94
N ASN A 110 2.64 12.13 -21.08
CA ASN A 110 1.84 12.51 -22.24
C ASN A 110 1.29 11.27 -22.98
N GLU A 111 2.10 10.21 -23.10
CA GLU A 111 1.67 8.89 -23.61
C GLU A 111 0.53 8.33 -22.77
N ALA A 112 0.71 8.31 -21.45
CA ALA A 112 -0.29 7.87 -20.48
C ALA A 112 -1.59 8.69 -20.55
N LYS A 113 -1.47 10.02 -20.66
CA LYS A 113 -2.61 10.94 -20.80
C LYS A 113 -3.39 10.68 -22.10
N ALA A 114 -2.70 10.42 -23.21
CA ALA A 114 -3.33 10.06 -24.47
C ALA A 114 -4.08 8.72 -24.35
N LYS A 115 -3.42 7.69 -23.84
CA LYS A 115 -4.00 6.34 -23.64
C LYS A 115 -5.20 6.32 -22.69
N LEU A 116 -5.19 7.18 -21.65
CA LEU A 116 -6.34 7.36 -20.75
C LEU A 116 -7.51 8.06 -21.47
N ALA A 117 -7.24 9.10 -22.26
CA ALA A 117 -8.25 9.81 -23.03
C ALA A 117 -8.88 8.93 -24.14
N GLU A 118 -8.08 8.10 -24.82
CA GLU A 118 -8.54 7.10 -25.79
C GLU A 118 -9.47 6.05 -25.15
N ALA A 119 -9.17 5.62 -23.93
CA ALA A 119 -10.05 4.75 -23.15
C ALA A 119 -11.30 5.46 -22.58
N GLY A 120 -11.39 6.79 -22.74
CA GLY A 120 -12.51 7.61 -22.29
C GLY A 120 -12.47 8.02 -20.81
N PHE A 121 -11.28 8.09 -20.22
CA PHE A 121 -11.05 8.55 -18.84
C PHE A 121 -10.36 9.93 -18.80
N GLN A 122 -10.49 10.62 -17.66
CA GLN A 122 -9.84 11.90 -17.41
C GLN A 122 -8.69 11.72 -16.40
N VAL A 123 -7.56 12.40 -16.63
CA VAL A 123 -6.50 12.50 -15.62
C VAL A 123 -7.00 13.38 -14.46
N GLY A 124 -6.80 12.91 -13.23
CA GLY A 124 -7.11 13.61 -11.99
C GLY A 124 -5.89 14.38 -11.47
N ASP A 125 -5.60 14.22 -10.18
CA ASP A 125 -4.48 14.88 -9.52
C ASP A 125 -3.13 14.28 -9.95
N VAL A 126 -2.10 15.11 -10.10
CA VAL A 126 -0.78 14.73 -10.60
C VAL A 126 0.30 15.03 -9.55
N LEU A 127 0.64 14.01 -8.77
CA LEU A 127 1.68 14.08 -7.74
C LEU A 127 3.07 13.83 -8.34
N ARG A 128 4.12 14.45 -7.79
CA ARG A 128 5.50 14.35 -8.28
C ARG A 128 6.48 14.10 -7.13
N ILE A 129 7.10 12.92 -7.07
CA ILE A 129 8.10 12.56 -6.05
C ILE A 129 9.48 12.38 -6.67
N ALA A 130 10.54 12.46 -5.86
CA ALA A 130 11.89 12.10 -6.32
C ALA A 130 12.05 10.58 -6.21
N ASP A 131 12.51 9.94 -7.29
CA ASP A 131 12.72 8.49 -7.36
C ASP A 131 14.06 8.24 -8.09
N PRO A 132 15.05 7.58 -7.46
CA PRO A 132 16.36 7.34 -8.08
C PRO A 132 16.39 6.14 -9.04
N GLY A 133 15.36 5.29 -9.04
CA GLY A 133 15.24 4.09 -9.88
C GLY A 133 14.41 4.28 -11.15
N LYS A 134 13.78 5.45 -11.34
CA LYS A 134 12.88 5.75 -12.47
C LYS A 134 13.15 7.13 -13.08
N PRO A 135 13.23 7.25 -14.42
CA PRO A 135 13.54 8.51 -15.09
C PRO A 135 12.44 9.57 -14.84
N ALA A 136 12.81 10.85 -14.90
CA ALA A 136 11.87 11.95 -14.77
C ALA A 136 10.74 11.86 -15.81
N GLY A 137 9.53 12.28 -15.43
CA GLY A 137 8.34 12.23 -16.28
C GLY A 137 7.65 10.85 -16.36
N SER A 138 8.32 9.76 -15.96
CA SER A 138 7.70 8.43 -15.95
C SER A 138 6.72 8.24 -14.79
N ILE A 139 5.64 7.50 -15.03
CA ILE A 139 4.61 7.20 -14.02
C ILE A 139 5.04 6.05 -13.12
N LEU A 140 5.00 6.28 -11.81
CA LEU A 140 5.29 5.32 -10.75
C LEU A 140 4.05 4.54 -10.34
N ALA A 141 2.91 5.24 -10.18
CA ALA A 141 1.65 4.66 -9.75
C ALA A 141 0.45 5.43 -10.34
N GLN A 142 -0.71 4.77 -10.34
CA GLN A 142 -2.00 5.34 -10.72
C GLN A 142 -3.06 4.95 -9.68
N SER A 143 -4.06 5.81 -9.49
CA SER A 143 -5.24 5.56 -8.66
C SER A 143 -6.52 5.81 -9.46
N PRO A 144 -7.45 4.84 -9.56
CA PRO A 144 -7.35 3.46 -9.10
C PRO A 144 -6.25 2.66 -9.80
N ALA A 145 -5.72 1.64 -9.11
CA ALA A 145 -4.71 0.74 -9.68
C ALA A 145 -5.31 -0.18 -10.75
N ALA A 146 -4.63 -0.33 -11.89
CA ALA A 146 -5.00 -1.32 -12.91
C ALA A 146 -4.50 -2.74 -12.54
N PRO A 147 -5.20 -3.81 -12.97
CA PRO A 147 -6.43 -3.82 -13.76
C PRO A 147 -7.68 -3.53 -12.91
N ALA A 148 -8.53 -2.61 -13.37
CA ALA A 148 -9.78 -2.25 -12.68
C ALA A 148 -10.94 -1.98 -13.65
N MET A 149 -12.17 -2.04 -13.11
CA MET A 149 -13.42 -1.71 -13.81
C MET A 149 -14.04 -0.48 -13.15
N VAL A 150 -13.87 0.69 -13.79
CA VAL A 150 -14.24 2.00 -13.24
C VAL A 150 -15.25 2.70 -14.15
N GLY A 151 -16.05 3.62 -13.62
CA GLY A 151 -17.02 4.37 -14.43
C GLY A 151 -16.33 5.38 -15.36
N PRO A 152 -16.95 5.81 -16.48
CA PRO A 152 -16.34 6.76 -17.41
C PRO A 152 -15.98 8.10 -16.74
N GLU A 153 -16.82 8.60 -15.82
CA GLU A 153 -16.57 9.83 -15.05
C GLU A 153 -15.49 9.68 -13.95
N THR A 154 -14.82 8.52 -13.85
CA THR A 154 -13.75 8.32 -12.85
C THR A 154 -12.50 9.06 -13.31
N ARG A 155 -12.05 10.03 -12.51
CA ARG A 155 -10.72 10.63 -12.67
C ARG A 155 -9.64 9.69 -12.17
N ILE A 156 -8.52 9.67 -12.87
CA ILE A 156 -7.39 8.78 -12.62
C ILE A 156 -6.19 9.62 -12.16
N ASP A 157 -5.86 9.53 -10.88
CA ASP A 157 -4.76 10.29 -10.27
C ASP A 157 -3.43 9.58 -10.56
N LEU A 158 -2.37 10.36 -10.82
CA LEU A 158 -1.09 9.85 -11.31
C LEU A 158 0.06 10.31 -10.42
N LEU A 159 0.96 9.37 -10.08
CA LEU A 159 2.19 9.64 -9.35
C LEU A 159 3.38 9.56 -10.33
N LEU A 160 4.10 10.66 -10.51
CA LEU A 160 5.21 10.79 -11.46
C LEU A 160 6.56 10.86 -10.73
N SER A 161 7.60 10.33 -11.40
CA SER A 161 8.99 10.54 -11.02
C SER A 161 9.50 11.93 -11.44
N ARG A 162 10.27 12.56 -10.55
CA ARG A 162 11.16 13.71 -10.85
C ARG A 162 12.61 13.26 -11.13
N GLY A 163 12.85 11.96 -11.22
CA GLY A 163 14.17 11.35 -11.25
C GLY A 163 15.02 11.71 -10.03
N THR A 164 16.33 11.71 -10.24
CA THR A 164 17.36 12.18 -9.27
C THR A 164 17.47 13.71 -9.17
N GLY A 165 16.55 14.47 -9.78
CA GLY A 165 16.53 15.95 -9.72
C GLY A 165 17.56 16.65 -10.61
N SER A 166 18.31 15.93 -11.44
CA SER A 166 19.44 16.46 -12.21
C SER A 166 19.09 17.47 -13.31
N GLU A 167 17.81 17.66 -13.65
CA GLU A 167 17.38 18.57 -14.73
C GLU A 167 17.03 19.99 -14.25
N GLY A 168 17.09 20.27 -12.94
CA GLY A 168 16.67 21.57 -12.38
C GLY A 168 17.67 22.27 -11.46
N ASN A 169 18.70 21.58 -10.96
CA ASN A 169 19.67 22.16 -10.02
C ASN A 169 21.05 21.47 -10.08
N ALA A 170 21.55 21.27 -11.29
CA ALA A 170 22.88 20.72 -11.53
C ALA A 170 23.90 21.87 -11.73
N VAL A 171 24.93 21.88 -10.89
CA VAL A 171 26.02 22.85 -10.86
C VAL A 171 27.23 22.25 -11.60
N ALA A 172 27.88 23.03 -12.45
CA ALA A 172 29.15 22.62 -13.04
C ALA A 172 30.29 22.82 -12.04
N VAL A 173 31.13 21.81 -11.82
CA VAL A 173 32.33 21.90 -10.97
C VAL A 173 33.28 22.95 -11.56
N PRO A 174 33.54 24.09 -10.87
CA PRO A 174 34.44 25.14 -11.36
C PRO A 174 35.87 24.66 -11.53
N ASP A 175 36.66 25.32 -12.38
CA ASP A 175 38.07 24.98 -12.50
C ASP A 175 38.91 25.57 -11.37
N VAL A 176 39.35 24.68 -10.48
CA VAL A 176 40.16 25.00 -9.30
C VAL A 176 41.49 24.26 -9.30
N VAL A 177 41.81 23.51 -10.36
CA VAL A 177 43.12 22.84 -10.51
C VAL A 177 44.18 23.91 -10.75
N GLY A 178 45.35 23.76 -10.11
CA GLY A 178 46.41 24.78 -10.14
C GLY A 178 46.15 26.01 -9.26
N GLN A 179 44.97 26.14 -8.64
CA GLN A 179 44.69 27.22 -7.68
C GLN A 179 45.14 26.85 -6.26
N GLN A 180 45.30 27.87 -5.40
CA GLN A 180 45.59 27.71 -3.99
C GLN A 180 44.34 27.22 -3.23
N GLU A 181 44.53 26.35 -2.22
CA GLU A 181 43.45 25.71 -1.45
C GLU A 181 42.36 26.68 -0.96
N SER A 182 42.75 27.86 -0.47
CA SER A 182 41.84 28.90 0.01
C SER A 182 40.91 29.43 -1.08
N ALA A 183 41.45 29.75 -2.26
CA ALA A 183 40.68 30.21 -3.42
C ALA A 183 39.82 29.07 -4.00
N ALA A 184 40.37 27.86 -4.07
CA ALA A 184 39.65 26.68 -4.54
C ALA A 184 38.44 26.31 -3.66
N ARG A 185 38.61 26.38 -2.33
CA ARG A 185 37.52 26.21 -1.36
C ARG A 185 36.44 27.28 -1.57
N ALA A 186 36.82 28.56 -1.62
CA ALA A 186 35.88 29.67 -1.79
C ALA A 186 35.10 29.59 -3.12
N LEU A 187 35.73 29.17 -4.22
CA LEU A 187 35.06 28.97 -5.51
C LEU A 187 34.02 27.84 -5.49
N LEU A 188 34.32 26.73 -4.80
CA LEU A 188 33.39 25.61 -4.66
C LEU A 188 32.22 25.95 -3.71
N GLU A 189 32.51 26.61 -2.58
CA GLU A 189 31.48 27.07 -1.64
C GLU A 189 30.57 28.14 -2.29
N ALA A 190 31.11 29.06 -3.08
CA ALA A 190 30.33 30.04 -3.85
C ALA A 190 29.47 29.41 -4.96
N ALA A 191 29.89 28.24 -5.48
CA ALA A 191 29.08 27.43 -6.39
C ALA A 191 28.02 26.57 -5.68
N GLY A 192 27.94 26.62 -4.34
CA GLY A 192 27.02 25.77 -3.55
C GLY A 192 27.43 24.30 -3.50
N LEU A 193 28.73 24.01 -3.63
CA LEU A 193 29.31 22.67 -3.55
C LEU A 193 30.04 22.46 -2.23
N GLY A 194 29.95 21.25 -1.68
CA GLY A 194 30.68 20.86 -0.48
C GLY A 194 32.15 20.55 -0.77
N VAL A 195 33.02 20.84 0.18
CA VAL A 195 34.48 20.65 0.04
C VAL A 195 34.98 19.50 0.93
N GLU A 196 35.67 18.54 0.34
CA GLU A 196 36.49 17.55 1.04
C GLU A 196 37.95 17.71 0.59
N ILE A 197 38.92 17.70 1.52
CA ILE A 197 40.33 17.94 1.20
C ILE A 197 41.17 16.73 1.57
N ARG A 198 42.03 16.32 0.64
CA ARG A 198 42.99 15.22 0.78
C ARG A 198 44.37 15.75 0.44
N TYR A 199 45.35 15.53 1.31
CA TYR A 199 46.72 15.98 1.08
C TYR A 199 47.54 14.87 0.42
N LEU A 200 48.24 15.21 -0.65
CA LEU A 200 49.14 14.33 -1.39
C LEU A 200 50.54 14.93 -1.42
N VAL A 201 51.55 14.16 -1.03
CA VAL A 201 52.94 14.60 -1.12
C VAL A 201 53.33 14.69 -2.61
N SER A 202 53.61 15.91 -3.07
CA SER A 202 54.07 16.17 -4.44
C SER A 202 55.49 16.75 -4.42
N ARG A 203 56.28 16.40 -5.44
CA ARG A 203 57.59 17.02 -5.73
C ARG A 203 57.55 17.94 -6.95
N GLU A 204 56.47 17.89 -7.72
CA GLU A 204 56.31 18.56 -9.01
C GLU A 204 55.39 19.79 -8.91
N THR A 205 54.60 19.88 -7.82
CA THR A 205 53.61 20.94 -7.58
C THR A 205 54.00 21.73 -6.34
N ALA A 206 53.83 23.06 -6.38
CA ALA A 206 54.08 23.90 -5.21
C ALA A 206 53.14 23.54 -4.04
N PRO A 207 53.61 23.58 -2.77
CA PRO A 207 52.76 23.34 -1.60
C PRO A 207 51.51 24.24 -1.53
N GLY A 208 50.38 23.65 -1.13
CA GLY A 208 49.10 24.36 -0.98
C GLY A 208 48.32 24.57 -2.29
N ILE A 209 48.79 24.02 -3.40
CA ILE A 209 48.12 24.05 -4.71
C ILE A 209 47.30 22.78 -4.93
N VAL A 210 46.12 22.91 -5.55
CA VAL A 210 45.26 21.80 -5.96
C VAL A 210 45.86 21.07 -7.17
N VAL A 211 46.17 19.79 -6.98
CA VAL A 211 46.69 18.87 -8.01
C VAL A 211 45.55 18.30 -8.86
N SER A 212 44.41 17.96 -8.24
CA SER A 212 43.26 17.36 -8.94
C SER A 212 41.97 17.47 -8.14
N THR A 213 40.84 17.38 -8.84
CA THR A 213 39.49 17.32 -8.26
C THR A 213 38.79 16.01 -8.62
N THR A 214 37.88 15.57 -7.76
CA THR A 214 36.94 14.47 -8.04
C THR A 214 35.56 14.82 -7.47
N PRO A 215 34.50 14.96 -8.29
CA PRO A 215 34.50 14.90 -9.77
C PRO A 215 35.42 15.93 -10.44
N LYS A 216 35.79 15.68 -11.71
CA LYS A 216 36.69 16.55 -12.48
C LYS A 216 36.06 17.92 -12.74
N THR A 217 36.91 18.94 -12.95
CA THR A 217 36.52 20.23 -13.56
C THR A 217 35.55 20.04 -14.72
N GLY A 218 34.48 20.84 -14.76
CA GLY A 218 33.46 20.82 -15.81
C GLY A 218 32.46 19.67 -15.73
N ALA A 219 32.59 18.73 -14.78
CA ALA A 219 31.54 17.76 -14.51
C ALA A 219 30.29 18.46 -13.95
N SER A 220 29.10 18.05 -14.41
CA SER A 220 27.83 18.52 -13.84
C SER A 220 27.43 17.63 -12.66
N VAL A 221 27.15 18.24 -11.51
CA VAL A 221 26.82 17.55 -10.25
C VAL A 221 25.60 18.20 -9.59
N PRO A 222 24.76 17.48 -8.83
CA PRO A 222 23.68 18.09 -8.06
C PRO A 222 24.21 19.15 -7.08
N ALA A 223 23.51 20.27 -6.91
CA ALA A 223 23.84 21.27 -5.89
C ALA A 223 23.97 20.63 -4.48
N GLY A 224 24.94 21.09 -3.69
CA GLY A 224 25.29 20.49 -2.40
C GLY A 224 26.16 19.23 -2.47
N SER A 225 26.49 18.72 -3.67
CA SER A 225 27.44 17.60 -3.83
C SER A 225 28.82 17.95 -3.29
N ARG A 226 29.52 16.96 -2.73
CA ARG A 226 30.91 17.12 -2.28
C ARG A 226 31.90 16.89 -3.42
N VAL A 227 32.87 17.80 -3.54
CA VAL A 227 34.04 17.67 -4.41
C VAL A 227 35.27 17.42 -3.54
N ALA A 228 35.98 16.33 -3.83
CA ALA A 228 37.25 16.02 -3.19
C ALA A 228 38.39 16.73 -3.94
N LEU A 229 39.10 17.64 -3.26
CA LEU A 229 40.32 18.26 -3.75
C LEU A 229 41.54 17.49 -3.25
N THR A 230 42.48 17.21 -4.15
CA THR A 230 43.81 16.70 -3.82
C THR A 230 44.78 17.87 -3.79
N VAL A 231 45.34 18.20 -2.64
CA VAL A 231 46.23 19.36 -2.43
C VAL A 231 47.67 18.90 -2.22
N ALA A 232 48.62 19.56 -2.89
CA ALA A 232 50.04 19.26 -2.78
C ALA A 232 50.60 19.64 -1.40
N THR A 233 51.26 18.69 -0.73
CA THR A 233 52.07 18.95 0.47
C THR A 233 53.56 18.68 0.21
N PRO A 234 54.47 19.39 0.91
CA PRO A 234 55.90 19.20 0.72
C PRO A 234 56.33 17.81 1.26
N PRO A 235 57.33 17.16 0.65
CA PRO A 235 57.94 15.97 1.23
C PRO A 235 58.53 16.30 2.60
N ASN A 236 58.00 15.68 3.65
CA ASN A 236 58.46 15.95 5.02
C ASN A 236 59.92 15.46 5.19
N ALA A 237 60.80 16.36 5.62
CA ALA A 237 62.24 16.13 5.77
C ALA A 237 62.58 14.94 6.70
N SER A 238 61.64 14.49 7.54
CA SER A 238 61.81 13.31 8.39
C SER A 238 62.09 12.00 7.62
N GLN A 239 61.74 11.91 6.32
CA GLN A 239 62.11 10.76 5.48
C GLN A 239 63.44 10.95 4.70
N ALA A 240 64.12 12.09 4.83
CA ALA A 240 65.41 12.34 4.19
C ALA A 240 66.64 11.87 5.02
N LYS A 241 66.42 11.08 6.09
CA LYS A 241 67.47 10.65 7.01
C LYS A 241 67.53 9.13 7.24
N ALA A 242 67.42 8.36 6.16
CA ALA A 242 68.10 7.07 6.07
C ALA A 242 69.49 7.32 5.45
N PRO A 243 70.61 6.99 6.12
CA PRO A 243 71.93 7.22 5.56
C PRO A 243 72.23 6.24 4.42
N SER A 244 72.76 6.75 3.30
CA SER A 244 73.37 5.91 2.27
C SER A 244 74.64 5.24 2.82
N PRO A 245 74.75 3.90 2.81
CA PRO A 245 76.02 3.23 3.07
C PRO A 245 76.86 3.24 1.77
N SER A 246 77.73 4.24 1.62
CA SER A 246 78.84 4.15 0.67
C SER A 246 79.99 3.37 1.30
N ILE A 247 80.15 2.12 0.90
CA ILE A 247 81.46 1.44 0.88
C ILE A 247 81.64 0.93 -0.56
N GLU A 248 82.87 1.02 -1.03
CA GLU A 248 83.26 0.96 -2.44
C GLU A 248 84.40 -0.05 -2.57
N GLU A 249 84.18 -1.16 -3.28
CA GLU A 249 85.20 -1.90 -4.05
C GLU A 249 84.55 -3.00 -4.94
N ASP A 250 85.31 -3.39 -5.98
CA ASP A 250 84.97 -4.27 -7.12
C ASP A 250 85.32 -5.77 -6.81
N PRO A 251 85.18 -6.79 -7.70
CA PRO A 251 84.63 -6.78 -9.05
C PRO A 251 83.68 -7.96 -9.44
N GLU A 252 83.27 -7.93 -10.72
CA GLU A 252 82.81 -9.04 -11.59
C GLU A 252 81.37 -9.61 -11.47
N ALA A 253 80.95 -10.29 -12.56
CA ALA A 253 79.58 -10.71 -12.91
C ALA A 253 79.65 -11.98 -13.79
N PRO A 254 78.64 -12.37 -14.60
CA PRO A 254 77.17 -12.43 -14.46
C PRO A 254 76.75 -13.94 -14.29
N PRO A 255 75.54 -14.51 -14.66
CA PRO A 255 74.33 -13.94 -15.28
C PRO A 255 72.94 -14.42 -14.77
N LYS A 256 71.92 -13.88 -15.44
CA LYS A 256 70.46 -14.23 -15.49
C LYS A 256 70.18 -15.74 -15.70
N PRO A 257 69.02 -16.30 -15.27
CA PRO A 257 67.76 -16.13 -16.03
C PRO A 257 66.42 -16.16 -15.25
N ARG A 258 65.33 -15.89 -16.01
CA ARG A 258 63.87 -16.25 -15.87
C ARG A 258 63.32 -16.69 -14.49
N ALA A 259 62.23 -16.15 -13.95
CA ALA A 259 60.88 -15.88 -14.52
C ALA A 259 60.00 -17.13 -14.80
N VAL A 260 59.31 -17.62 -13.74
CA VAL A 260 58.14 -18.54 -13.67
C VAL A 260 57.45 -18.14 -12.34
N GLU A 261 56.23 -17.61 -12.23
CA GLU A 261 54.86 -18.04 -12.61
C GLU A 261 54.07 -18.74 -11.47
N LYS A 262 53.03 -18.03 -10.98
CA LYS A 262 51.74 -18.45 -10.37
C LYS A 262 51.58 -19.72 -9.49
N LYS A 263 51.08 -19.45 -8.27
CA LYS A 263 49.79 -19.91 -7.68
C LYS A 263 49.75 -21.30 -6.98
N GLN A 264 48.84 -21.40 -5.98
CA GLN A 264 48.36 -22.60 -5.24
C GLN A 264 49.34 -23.23 -4.22
N GLU A 265 48.94 -23.85 -3.09
CA GLU A 265 47.62 -23.90 -2.37
C GLU A 265 47.74 -24.51 -0.94
N ASN A 266 46.87 -24.07 -0.02
CA ASN A 266 46.38 -24.65 1.26
C ASN A 266 47.29 -25.21 2.39
N ALA A 267 46.94 -24.75 3.60
CA ALA A 267 46.73 -25.49 4.87
C ALA A 267 47.87 -26.21 5.62
N ALA A 268 48.13 -25.78 6.88
CA ALA A 268 47.73 -26.50 8.12
C ALA A 268 48.19 -25.74 9.40
N GLY A 269 47.48 -25.88 10.54
CA GLY A 269 47.97 -25.44 11.87
C GLY A 269 46.92 -24.98 12.90
N THR A 270 46.46 -25.88 13.77
CA THR A 270 45.61 -25.62 14.98
C THR A 270 46.50 -25.42 16.24
N PRO A 271 46.03 -24.83 17.38
CA PRO A 271 45.04 -25.40 18.33
C PRO A 271 43.90 -24.41 18.72
N GLU A 272 42.71 -24.73 19.26
CA GLU A 272 42.18 -25.72 20.27
C GLU A 272 42.48 -25.43 21.76
N PRO A 273 41.62 -25.84 22.73
CA PRO A 273 40.18 -26.22 22.69
C PRO A 273 39.35 -25.04 23.31
N PRO A 274 38.39 -25.11 24.30
CA PRO A 274 37.36 -26.10 24.75
C PRO A 274 35.92 -25.73 24.21
N THR A 275 34.76 -26.40 24.39
CA THR A 275 34.15 -27.42 25.30
C THR A 275 33.52 -26.90 26.63
N ARG A 276 32.38 -27.38 27.18
CA ARG A 276 31.45 -28.49 26.81
C ARG A 276 30.05 -28.43 27.54
N LYS A 277 28.98 -28.93 26.87
CA LYS A 277 27.78 -29.71 27.37
C LYS A 277 26.83 -29.13 28.47
N VAL A 278 25.50 -29.03 28.24
CA VAL A 278 24.37 -30.03 28.29
C VAL A 278 23.75 -30.29 29.68
N SER A 279 22.42 -30.13 29.80
CA SER A 279 21.52 -30.94 30.68
C SER A 279 20.03 -30.82 30.27
N GLN A 280 19.13 -31.56 30.93
CA GLN A 280 17.68 -31.71 30.62
C GLN A 280 16.77 -31.24 31.78
N GLU A 281 15.43 -31.39 31.58
CA GLU A 281 14.26 -31.46 32.52
C GLU A 281 14.49 -31.67 34.05
N PRO A 282 13.51 -31.37 34.97
CA PRO A 282 12.06 -31.42 34.73
C PRO A 282 11.14 -30.39 35.45
N GLU A 283 9.82 -30.58 35.24
CA GLU A 283 8.65 -30.27 36.09
C GLU A 283 8.66 -29.13 37.14
N GLN A 284 7.59 -28.31 37.12
CA GLN A 284 6.67 -28.26 38.26
C GLN A 284 5.25 -27.73 37.93
N LYS A 285 4.24 -28.41 38.47
CA LYS A 285 2.87 -27.93 38.73
C LYS A 285 2.83 -27.37 40.16
N PRO A 286 1.93 -26.41 40.48
CA PRO A 286 0.60 -26.81 40.96
C PRO A 286 -0.56 -26.00 40.34
N ALA A 287 -1.77 -26.49 40.57
CA ALA A 287 -3.02 -25.77 40.34
C ALA A 287 -3.69 -25.43 41.67
N LEU A 288 -4.55 -24.40 41.67
CA LEU A 288 -5.71 -24.12 42.55
C LEU A 288 -6.19 -22.71 42.11
N GLU A 289 -7.25 -22.56 41.32
CA GLU A 289 -8.67 -22.73 41.69
C GLU A 289 -9.23 -21.58 42.54
N GLN A 290 -9.94 -20.66 41.88
CA GLN A 290 -11.21 -20.09 42.36
C GLN A 290 -11.96 -19.40 41.20
N ALA A 291 -13.26 -19.16 41.40
CA ALA A 291 -14.22 -18.87 40.33
C ALA A 291 -14.90 -17.49 40.49
N VAL A 292 -16.13 -17.36 39.98
CA VAL A 292 -17.10 -16.25 40.17
C VAL A 292 -16.94 -15.03 39.24
N THR A 293 -17.59 -15.12 38.09
CA THR A 293 -18.33 -14.00 37.50
C THR A 293 -19.67 -13.80 38.25
N PRO A 294 -20.40 -12.68 38.08
CA PRO A 294 -20.02 -11.30 37.72
C PRO A 294 -20.57 -10.28 38.77
N LYS A 295 -20.68 -8.97 38.41
CA LYS A 295 -21.89 -8.08 38.62
C LYS A 295 -21.60 -6.63 39.07
N LYS A 296 -21.79 -5.70 38.12
CA LYS A 296 -22.54 -4.42 38.23
C LYS A 296 -22.26 -3.44 39.41
N GLU A 297 -21.57 -2.34 39.09
CA GLU A 297 -21.93 -0.91 39.34
C GLU A 297 -23.14 -0.62 40.29
N PRO A 298 -23.07 0.30 41.28
CA PRO A 298 -22.86 1.74 40.98
C PRO A 298 -22.27 2.72 42.06
N SER A 299 -22.02 3.96 41.59
CA SER A 299 -22.30 5.26 42.27
C SER A 299 -21.26 6.00 43.15
N ALA A 300 -20.78 7.13 42.59
CA ALA A 300 -20.74 8.50 43.15
C ALA A 300 -19.68 9.01 44.16
N ALA A 301 -19.19 10.23 43.82
CA ALA A 301 -18.70 11.34 44.66
C ALA A 301 -17.32 11.28 45.37
N ALA A 302 -16.54 12.37 45.50
CA ALA A 302 -16.51 13.64 44.74
C ALA A 302 -15.24 14.51 45.06
N SER A 303 -14.52 14.96 44.02
CA SER A 303 -13.81 16.26 43.92
C SER A 303 -12.64 16.58 44.90
N PRO A 304 -11.86 17.70 44.73
CA PRO A 304 -11.89 18.72 43.67
C PRO A 304 -10.53 19.04 42.97
N ALA A 305 -10.63 19.95 41.98
CA ALA A 305 -9.63 20.98 41.61
C ALA A 305 -8.24 20.58 41.03
N SER A 306 -8.15 20.59 39.70
CA SER A 306 -7.20 21.45 38.99
C SER A 306 -7.72 21.76 37.58
N ALA A 307 -7.82 23.03 37.22
CA ALA A 307 -8.30 23.47 35.92
C ALA A 307 -7.14 23.62 34.93
N LYS A 308 -7.22 22.91 33.80
CA LYS A 308 -6.51 23.19 32.54
C LYS A 308 -7.40 22.75 31.39
N GLU A 309 -7.30 23.43 30.26
CA GLU A 309 -8.30 23.43 29.19
C GLU A 309 -8.80 22.02 28.77
N GLU A 310 -10.13 21.85 28.77
CA GLU A 310 -10.80 20.70 28.13
C GLU A 310 -10.79 20.86 26.60
N GLU A 311 -9.65 20.59 25.97
CA GLU A 311 -9.63 20.39 24.53
C GLU A 311 -10.44 19.13 24.16
N THR A 312 -11.33 19.26 23.17
CA THR A 312 -12.35 18.23 22.87
C THR A 312 -11.70 16.94 22.35
N ARG A 313 -11.72 15.89 23.18
CA ARG A 313 -11.14 14.58 22.85
C ARG A 313 -12.06 13.79 21.93
N HIS A 314 -11.74 13.80 20.65
CA HIS A 314 -12.37 12.99 19.61
C HIS A 314 -11.85 11.54 19.69
N THR A 315 -12.52 10.59 19.04
CA THR A 315 -12.12 9.17 19.07
C THR A 315 -12.12 8.55 17.68
N ALA A 316 -10.93 8.24 17.17
CA ALA A 316 -10.74 7.51 15.92
C ALA A 316 -11.03 6.02 16.13
N LYS A 317 -11.83 5.42 15.25
CA LYS A 317 -12.23 3.99 15.32
C LYS A 317 -11.46 3.18 14.29
N VAL A 318 -10.18 2.97 14.59
CA VAL A 318 -9.22 2.28 13.72
C VAL A 318 -9.67 0.84 13.55
N ARG A 319 -9.79 0.38 12.29
CA ARG A 319 -10.14 -1.00 11.93
C ARG A 319 -9.14 -1.51 10.92
N TYR A 320 -8.43 -2.58 11.27
CA TYR A 320 -7.45 -3.22 10.42
C TYR A 320 -7.75 -4.72 10.33
N GLN A 321 -7.75 -5.28 9.13
CA GLN A 321 -7.87 -6.72 8.91
C GLN A 321 -6.49 -7.25 8.49
N VAL A 322 -5.94 -8.15 9.29
CA VAL A 322 -4.61 -8.73 9.03
C VAL A 322 -4.70 -9.60 7.77
N PRO A 323 -3.82 -9.43 6.77
CA PRO A 323 -3.79 -10.27 5.57
C PRO A 323 -3.52 -11.75 5.93
N PRO A 324 -3.73 -12.72 5.01
CA PRO A 324 -3.32 -14.10 5.27
C PRO A 324 -1.80 -14.20 5.48
N LEU A 325 -1.38 -14.67 6.65
CA LEU A 325 0.02 -14.79 7.07
C LEU A 325 0.38 -16.26 7.34
N SER A 326 1.53 -16.71 6.83
CA SER A 326 2.05 -18.07 7.05
C SER A 326 2.70 -18.29 8.42
N ARG A 327 2.93 -17.21 9.18
CA ARG A 327 3.48 -17.19 10.55
C ARG A 327 2.87 -15.99 11.30
N PRO A 328 2.83 -15.98 12.64
CA PRO A 328 2.52 -14.77 13.40
C PRO A 328 3.51 -13.66 13.06
N LEU A 329 3.04 -12.40 13.09
CA LEU A 329 3.88 -11.20 12.97
C LEU A 329 3.47 -10.19 14.05
N SER A 330 4.40 -9.34 14.46
CA SER A 330 4.12 -8.20 15.33
C SER A 330 3.32 -7.13 14.57
N LEU A 331 2.10 -6.84 15.04
CA LEU A 331 1.37 -5.64 14.65
C LEU A 331 1.69 -4.52 15.66
N ARG A 332 2.09 -3.36 15.16
CA ARG A 332 2.15 -2.13 15.95
C ARG A 332 1.24 -1.07 15.33
N ILE A 333 0.42 -0.43 16.17
CA ILE A 333 -0.37 0.74 15.81
C ILE A 333 0.19 1.92 16.59
N GLU A 334 0.77 2.87 15.87
CA GLU A 334 1.25 4.14 16.40
C GLU A 334 0.26 5.25 16.01
N VAL A 335 0.16 6.31 16.79
CA VAL A 335 -0.54 7.53 16.38
C VAL A 335 0.36 8.74 16.58
N VAL A 336 0.38 9.62 15.58
CA VAL A 336 1.15 10.86 15.56
C VAL A 336 0.20 12.04 15.65
N ASP A 337 0.22 12.71 16.79
CA ASP A 337 -0.59 13.88 17.12
C ASP A 337 0.35 15.10 17.31
N PRO A 338 -0.17 16.34 17.42
CA PRO A 338 0.65 17.51 17.79
C PRO A 338 1.39 17.40 19.13
N GLU A 339 0.96 16.48 20.02
CA GLU A 339 1.64 16.17 21.29
C GLU A 339 2.82 15.18 21.11
N GLY A 340 2.96 14.54 19.95
CA GLY A 340 4.01 13.58 19.61
C GLY A 340 3.51 12.22 19.12
N THR A 341 4.43 11.28 18.92
CA THR A 341 4.15 9.90 18.52
C THR A 341 3.96 9.00 19.75
N ARG A 342 2.90 8.19 19.76
CA ARG A 342 2.61 7.23 20.84
C ARG A 342 2.10 5.89 20.30
N THR A 343 2.62 4.79 20.83
CA THR A 343 2.15 3.43 20.51
C THR A 343 0.82 3.16 21.21
N VAL A 344 -0.21 2.80 20.44
CA VAL A 344 -1.56 2.50 20.95
C VAL A 344 -1.76 1.01 21.16
N LEU A 345 -1.16 0.18 20.29
CA LEU A 345 -1.23 -1.28 20.37
C LEU A 345 0.08 -1.87 19.85
N GLU A 346 0.65 -2.84 20.55
CA GLU A 346 1.74 -3.68 20.05
C GLU A 346 1.52 -5.13 20.53
N ARG A 347 1.35 -6.07 19.58
CA ARG A 347 1.18 -7.51 19.86
C ARG A 347 1.47 -8.38 18.64
N GLU A 348 1.73 -9.66 18.85
CA GLU A 348 1.66 -10.63 17.75
C GLU A 348 0.21 -10.86 17.30
N VAL A 349 0.02 -11.00 15.98
CA VAL A 349 -1.28 -11.23 15.34
C VAL A 349 -1.19 -12.38 14.33
N ARG A 350 -2.33 -13.02 14.06
CA ARG A 350 -2.44 -14.13 13.08
C ARG A 350 -3.14 -13.67 11.81
N GLY A 351 -2.90 -14.39 10.71
CA GLY A 351 -3.50 -14.06 9.42
C GLY A 351 -5.03 -14.17 9.43
N GLY A 352 -5.72 -13.19 8.83
CA GLY A 352 -7.18 -13.11 8.81
C GLY A 352 -7.82 -12.56 10.10
N GLU A 353 -7.03 -12.17 11.10
CA GLU A 353 -7.50 -11.57 12.34
C GLU A 353 -8.02 -10.14 12.11
N SER A 354 -9.19 -9.81 12.69
CA SER A 354 -9.80 -8.47 12.57
C SER A 354 -9.62 -7.68 13.86
N ILE A 355 -9.00 -6.50 13.76
CA ILE A 355 -8.54 -5.71 14.90
C ILE A 355 -9.23 -4.34 14.86
N ALA A 356 -9.84 -3.96 15.99
CA ALA A 356 -10.52 -2.69 16.16
C ALA A 356 -10.00 -2.00 17.43
N VAL A 357 -9.54 -0.75 17.30
CA VAL A 357 -8.96 0.05 18.39
C VAL A 357 -9.57 1.45 18.38
N ASN A 358 -9.94 1.95 19.57
CA ASN A 358 -10.41 3.31 19.76
C ASN A 358 -9.22 4.19 20.18
N VAL A 359 -8.87 5.19 19.38
CA VAL A 359 -7.72 6.08 19.64
C VAL A 359 -8.24 7.48 19.99
N PRO A 360 -8.07 7.96 21.24
CA PRO A 360 -8.52 9.28 21.63
C PRO A 360 -7.52 10.36 21.17
N TYR A 361 -7.96 11.28 20.32
CA TYR A 361 -7.13 12.36 19.75
C TYR A 361 -7.76 13.74 19.99
N VAL A 362 -6.97 14.81 19.83
CA VAL A 362 -7.38 16.16 20.26
C VAL A 362 -7.62 17.12 19.10
N ARG A 363 -6.67 17.25 18.17
CA ARG A 363 -6.78 18.09 16.96
C ARG A 363 -6.82 17.24 15.70
N GLU A 364 -5.66 16.98 15.11
CA GLU A 364 -5.51 15.99 14.05
C GLU A 364 -4.60 14.84 14.53
N ALA A 365 -4.79 13.66 13.95
CA ALA A 365 -4.07 12.44 14.33
C ALA A 365 -3.79 11.56 13.11
N ALA A 366 -2.52 11.24 12.87
CA ALA A 366 -2.11 10.28 11.86
C ALA A 366 -1.89 8.91 12.50
N VAL A 367 -2.88 8.02 12.39
CA VAL A 367 -2.75 6.62 12.84
C VAL A 367 -1.94 5.87 11.80
N THR A 368 -0.85 5.22 12.21
CA THR A 368 0.03 4.43 11.34
C THR A 368 0.07 2.99 11.82
N VAL A 369 -0.09 2.04 10.90
CA VAL A 369 -0.14 0.61 11.17
C VAL A 369 1.07 -0.09 10.52
N TYR A 370 1.86 -0.74 11.36
CA TYR A 370 3.03 -1.54 11.00
C TYR A 370 2.76 -3.02 11.25
N LEU A 371 3.26 -3.89 10.36
CA LEU A 371 3.15 -5.35 10.47
C LEU A 371 4.51 -5.99 10.17
N GLY A 372 5.02 -6.80 11.09
CA GLY A 372 6.39 -7.34 11.04
C GLY A 372 7.49 -6.28 11.13
N GLY A 373 7.13 -5.03 11.49
CA GLY A 373 8.02 -3.86 11.45
C GLY A 373 7.93 -3.01 10.18
N GLU A 374 7.30 -3.51 9.10
CA GLU A 374 7.08 -2.71 7.89
C GLU A 374 5.81 -1.86 7.97
N PHE A 375 5.85 -0.67 7.36
CA PHE A 375 4.68 0.19 7.18
C PHE A 375 3.68 -0.48 6.24
N VAL A 376 2.41 -0.59 6.64
CA VAL A 376 1.34 -1.12 5.77
C VAL A 376 0.31 -0.07 5.41
N TRP A 377 -0.06 0.80 6.34
CA TRP A 377 -1.17 1.74 6.16
C TRP A 377 -1.05 2.95 7.10
N GLN A 378 -1.54 4.11 6.65
CA GLN A 378 -1.76 5.29 7.49
C GLN A 378 -3.12 5.90 7.18
N ASP A 379 -3.79 6.39 8.22
CA ASP A 379 -5.07 7.08 8.16
C ASP A 379 -4.98 8.41 8.93
N ARG A 380 -5.75 9.42 8.53
CA ARG A 380 -5.68 10.77 9.10
C ARG A 380 -7.03 11.25 9.59
N TYR A 381 -7.14 11.34 10.91
CA TYR A 381 -8.32 11.81 11.61
C TYR A 381 -8.23 13.30 11.88
N ARG A 382 -9.36 13.98 11.71
CA ARG A 382 -9.61 15.40 11.95
C ARG A 382 -11.00 15.53 12.60
N PRO A 383 -11.27 16.60 13.36
CA PRO A 383 -12.52 16.76 14.09
C PRO A 383 -13.68 17.14 13.15
#